data_AF-A0ABD5DD04-F1
#
_entry.id   AF-A0ABD5DD04-F1
#
_cell.length_a   1.000
_cell.length_b   1.000
_cell.length_c   1.000
_cell.angle_alpha   90.00
_cell.angle_beta   90.00
_cell.angle_gamma   90.00
#
_symmetry.space_group_name_H-M   'P 1'
#
loop_
_entity.id
_entity.type
_entity.pdbx_description
1 polymer ?
#
loop_
_entity_poly.entity_id
_entity_poly.type
_entity_poly.pdbx_seq_one_letter_code
_entity_poly.pdbx_strand_id
1 'polypeptide(L)'
;VAVTACPTGVAHTFMAAEAIETEAKKRGWWVKVETRGSVGAGNAITPEEVAEADLVIVAADIEVDLAKFAGKPMYRTTTGLALKKTAQELDKAVAEAKPYQPSGKPQAAAEGKKESAGAYRHLLTGVSYM
;
A
#
# COMPACT_ATOMS: atom_id res chain seq x y z
N VAL A 1 6.48 -6.73 -3.59
CA VAL A 1 6.37 -5.33 -3.06
C VAL A 1 5.89 -5.35 -1.61
N ALA A 2 6.09 -4.28 -0.84
CA ALA A 2 5.61 -4.20 0.55
C ALA A 2 5.11 -2.80 0.95
N VAL A 3 4.22 -2.74 1.94
CA VAL A 3 3.72 -1.49 2.54
C VAL A 3 3.99 -1.51 4.04
N THR A 4 4.58 -0.45 4.59
CA THR A 4 4.74 -0.29 6.04
C THR A 4 3.94 0.90 6.56
N ALA A 5 3.28 0.75 7.72
CA ALA A 5 2.51 1.85 8.29
C ALA A 5 2.36 1.79 9.82
N CYS A 6 2.79 2.83 10.54
CA CYS A 6 2.68 2.92 12.00
C CYS A 6 2.01 4.26 12.42
N PRO A 7 1.04 4.25 13.37
CA PRO A 7 0.32 5.47 13.79
C PRO A 7 1.23 6.50 14.46
N THR A 8 2.26 6.04 15.17
CA THR A 8 3.16 6.88 15.96
C THR A 8 4.27 7.52 15.14
N GLY A 9 4.26 7.34 13.82
CA GLY A 9 5.05 8.14 12.89
C GLY A 9 6.14 7.37 12.14
N VAL A 10 7.26 8.05 11.93
CA VAL A 10 8.30 7.70 10.95
C VAL A 10 9.19 6.54 11.37
N ALA A 11 9.52 6.42 12.66
CA ALA A 11 10.57 5.49 13.11
C ALA A 11 10.25 4.02 12.79
N HIS A 12 9.19 3.45 13.36
CA HIS A 12 8.85 2.05 13.10
C HIS A 12 8.49 1.80 11.63
N THR A 13 7.87 2.76 10.96
CA THR A 13 7.54 2.67 9.53
C THR A 13 8.79 2.49 8.68
N PHE A 14 9.81 3.33 8.87
CA PHE A 14 11.07 3.26 8.12
C PHE A 14 11.94 2.08 8.57
N MET A 15 12.02 1.81 9.87
CA MET A 15 12.81 0.68 10.37
C MET A 15 12.25 -0.66 9.88
N ALA A 16 10.92 -0.83 9.86
CA ALA A 16 10.31 -2.03 9.28
C ALA A 16 10.58 -2.12 7.77
N ALA A 17 10.56 -0.99 7.05
CA ALA A 17 10.85 -0.97 5.63
C ALA A 17 12.29 -1.38 5.34
N GLU A 18 13.27 -0.79 6.03
CA GLU A 18 14.69 -1.11 5.90
C GLU A 18 14.97 -2.58 6.28
N ALA A 19 14.31 -3.10 7.32
CA ALA A 19 14.43 -4.49 7.70
C ALA A 19 13.95 -5.42 6.56
N ILE A 20 12.77 -5.14 5.99
CA ILE A 20 12.21 -5.89 4.86
C ILE A 20 13.15 -5.82 3.65
N GLU A 21 13.64 -4.64 3.29
CA GLU A 21 14.57 -4.44 2.16
C GLU A 21 15.87 -5.21 2.36
N THR A 22 16.45 -5.12 3.56
CA THR A 22 17.69 -5.80 3.91
C THR A 22 17.53 -7.32 3.82
N GLU A 23 16.43 -7.85 4.35
CA GLU A 23 16.18 -9.30 4.34
C GLU A 23 15.82 -9.81 2.94
N ALA A 24 15.02 -9.06 2.17
CA ALA A 24 14.74 -9.37 0.77
C ALA A 24 16.03 -9.41 -0.07
N LYS A 25 16.91 -8.42 0.12
CA LYS A 25 18.21 -8.37 -0.56
C LYS A 25 19.09 -9.58 -0.23
N LYS A 26 19.14 -10.02 1.04
CA LYS A 26 19.86 -11.24 1.43
C LYS A 26 19.32 -12.49 0.73
N ARG A 27 18.02 -12.52 0.46
CA ARG A 27 17.33 -13.62 -0.24
C ARG A 27 17.42 -13.51 -1.76
N GLY A 28 18.01 -12.43 -2.29
CA GLY A 28 18.07 -12.16 -3.72
C GLY A 28 16.74 -11.72 -4.32
N TRP A 29 15.79 -11.27 -3.49
CA TRP A 29 14.49 -10.78 -3.95
C TRP A 29 14.58 -9.30 -4.31
N TRP A 30 13.91 -8.93 -5.40
CA TRP A 30 13.60 -7.53 -5.65
C TRP A 30 12.41 -7.11 -4.79
N VAL A 31 12.55 -6.00 -4.07
CA VAL A 31 11.46 -5.44 -3.29
C VAL A 31 11.47 -3.93 -3.40
N LYS A 32 10.26 -3.37 -3.51
CA LYS A 32 9.99 -1.97 -3.26
C LYS A 32 9.07 -1.85 -2.06
N VAL A 33 9.42 -0.98 -1.12
CA VAL A 33 8.66 -0.74 0.10
C VAL A 33 8.08 0.67 0.10
N GLU A 34 6.75 0.76 0.09
CA GLU A 34 6.02 2.01 0.28
C GLU A 34 5.84 2.26 1.78
N THR A 35 6.25 3.43 2.24
CA THR A 35 6.10 3.84 3.64
C THR A 35 4.89 4.74 3.79
N ARG A 36 4.07 4.53 4.82
CA ARG A 36 2.92 5.38 5.15
C ARG A 36 2.98 5.80 6.60
N GLY A 37 3.25 7.08 6.84
CA GLY A 37 3.32 7.63 8.19
C GLY A 37 2.58 8.96 8.31
N SER A 38 2.78 9.63 9.44
CA SER A 38 2.23 10.96 9.72
C SER A 38 2.69 12.04 8.72
N VAL A 39 3.82 11.82 8.05
CA VAL A 39 4.39 12.71 7.03
C VAL A 39 3.86 12.43 5.62
N GLY A 40 2.97 11.45 5.46
CA GLY A 40 2.41 11.02 4.17
C GLY A 40 3.01 9.71 3.65
N ALA A 41 2.79 9.45 2.36
CA ALA A 41 3.29 8.27 1.66
C ALA A 41 4.66 8.55 1.03
N GLY A 42 5.63 7.67 1.26
CA GLY A 42 6.95 7.68 0.63
C GLY A 42 7.15 6.46 -0.26
N ASN A 43 7.97 6.61 -1.31
CA ASN A 43 8.33 5.53 -2.24
C ASN A 43 7.11 4.76 -2.79
N ALA A 44 6.10 5.52 -3.25
CA ALA A 44 4.83 4.97 -3.70
C ALA A 44 5.02 3.87 -4.76
N ILE A 45 4.33 2.75 -4.55
CA ILE A 45 4.32 1.62 -5.50
C ILE A 45 3.41 1.98 -6.68
N THR A 46 3.96 1.90 -7.89
CA THR A 46 3.26 2.20 -9.14
C THR A 46 2.37 1.04 -9.58
N PRO A 47 1.36 1.30 -10.44
CA PRO A 47 0.49 0.23 -10.96
C PRO A 47 1.27 -0.89 -11.66
N GLU A 48 2.35 -0.57 -12.39
CA GLU A 48 3.21 -1.52 -13.08
C GLU A 48 3.91 -2.46 -12.08
N GLU A 49 4.45 -1.90 -11.01
CA GLU A 49 5.11 -2.67 -9.94
C GLU A 49 4.11 -3.55 -9.19
N VAL A 50 2.85 -3.13 -9.07
CA VAL A 50 1.78 -4.01 -8.56
C VAL A 50 1.53 -5.16 -9.53
N ALA A 51 1.44 -4.87 -10.83
CA ALA A 51 1.19 -5.88 -11.86
C ALA A 51 2.30 -6.93 -11.91
N GLU A 52 3.56 -6.53 -11.74
CA GLU A 52 4.73 -7.42 -11.71
C GLU A 52 4.92 -8.12 -10.35
N ALA A 53 4.33 -7.63 -9.26
CA ALA A 53 4.52 -8.21 -7.95
C ALA A 53 3.96 -9.65 -7.85
N ASP A 54 4.81 -10.59 -7.44
CA ASP A 54 4.43 -11.96 -7.07
C ASP A 54 3.73 -12.00 -5.71
N LEU A 55 4.15 -11.11 -4.80
CA LEU A 55 3.72 -11.07 -3.40
C LEU A 55 3.62 -9.63 -2.90
N VAL A 56 2.58 -9.36 -2.11
CA VAL A 56 2.35 -8.11 -1.39
C VAL A 56 2.44 -8.36 0.12
N ILE A 57 3.40 -7.73 0.78
CA ILE A 57 3.53 -7.77 2.25
C ILE A 57 3.01 -6.46 2.83
N VAL A 58 2.06 -6.52 3.76
CA VAL A 58 1.52 -5.34 4.45
C VAL A 58 1.89 -5.43 5.92
N ALA A 59 2.89 -4.66 6.35
CA ALA A 59 3.26 -4.52 7.75
C ALA A 59 2.67 -3.22 8.30
N ALA A 60 1.44 -3.28 8.83
CA ALA A 60 0.69 -2.09 9.21
C ALA A 60 -0.02 -2.25 10.54
N ASP A 61 0.12 -1.23 11.40
CA ASP A 61 -0.59 -1.12 12.68
C ASP A 61 -1.80 -0.17 12.60
N ILE A 62 -2.09 0.36 11.40
CA ILE A 62 -3.24 1.20 11.06
C ILE A 62 -3.91 0.67 9.80
N GLU A 63 -5.15 1.09 9.57
CA GLU A 63 -5.81 0.86 8.29
C GLU A 63 -5.16 1.68 7.17
N VAL A 64 -4.97 1.03 6.03
CA VAL A 64 -4.32 1.57 4.85
C VAL A 64 -5.14 1.21 3.63
N ASP A 65 -5.28 2.14 2.68
CA ASP A 65 -5.92 1.84 1.40
C ASP A 65 -5.03 0.89 0.56
N LEU A 66 -5.55 -0.31 0.32
CA LEU A 66 -4.90 -1.39 -0.39
C LEU A 66 -5.66 -1.78 -1.67
N ALA A 67 -6.64 -0.99 -2.11
CA ALA A 67 -7.49 -1.31 -3.25
C ALA A 67 -6.68 -1.63 -4.52
N LYS A 68 -5.54 -0.95 -4.71
CA LYS A 68 -4.63 -1.19 -5.85
C LYS A 68 -4.04 -2.61 -5.89
N PHE A 69 -4.00 -3.33 -4.76
CA PHE A 69 -3.46 -4.69 -4.66
C PHE A 69 -4.55 -5.78 -4.80
N ALA A 70 -5.75 -5.43 -5.27
CA ALA A 70 -6.84 -6.39 -5.47
C ALA A 70 -6.39 -7.59 -6.33
N GLY A 71 -6.71 -8.79 -5.88
CA GLY A 71 -6.38 -10.06 -6.54
C GLY A 71 -4.94 -10.53 -6.34
N LYS A 72 -4.03 -9.71 -5.82
CA LYS A 72 -2.64 -10.11 -5.57
C LYS A 72 -2.51 -10.95 -4.30
N PRO A 73 -1.60 -11.95 -4.28
CA PRO A 73 -1.26 -12.66 -3.05
C PRO A 73 -0.76 -11.67 -2.00
N MET A 74 -1.46 -11.62 -0.87
CA MET A 74 -1.19 -10.68 0.20
C MET A 74 -1.01 -11.39 1.53
N TYR A 75 -0.01 -10.94 2.27
CA TYR A 75 0.22 -11.30 3.66
C TYR A 75 0.21 -10.02 4.51
N ARG A 76 -0.56 -10.00 5.60
CA ARG A 76 -0.66 -8.86 6.52
C ARG A 76 -0.07 -9.22 7.89
N THR A 77 0.74 -8.31 8.42
CA THR A 77 1.39 -8.40 9.74
C THR A 77 1.51 -7.00 10.36
N THR A 78 2.13 -6.90 11.54
CA THR A 78 2.37 -5.63 12.26
C THR A 78 3.75 -5.07 11.97
N THR A 79 3.97 -3.76 12.12
CA THR A 79 5.30 -3.17 11.91
C THR A 79 6.32 -3.73 12.91
N GLY A 80 5.89 -3.98 14.15
CA GLY A 80 6.74 -4.55 15.20
C GLY A 80 7.21 -5.97 14.89
N LEU A 81 6.35 -6.83 14.31
CA LEU A 81 6.76 -8.17 13.88
C LEU A 81 7.64 -8.13 12.64
N ALA A 82 7.30 -7.30 11.66
CA ALA A 82 8.11 -7.11 10.47
C ALA A 82 9.52 -6.58 10.79
N LEU A 83 9.68 -5.78 11.84
CA LEU A 83 10.98 -5.30 12.31
C LEU A 83 11.76 -6.35 13.13
N LYS A 84 11.11 -7.02 14.10
CA LYS A 84 11.80 -7.91 15.05
C LYS A 84 12.01 -9.33 14.55
N LYS A 85 11.13 -9.78 13.64
CA LYS A 85 11.07 -11.17 13.15
C LYS A 85 10.98 -11.22 11.63
N THR A 86 11.66 -10.29 10.95
CA THR A 86 11.56 -10.07 9.50
C THR A 86 11.65 -11.36 8.68
N ALA A 87 12.68 -12.18 8.92
CA ALA A 87 12.88 -13.43 8.18
C ALA A 87 11.67 -14.38 8.32
N GLN A 88 11.17 -14.56 9.56
CA GLN A 88 10.02 -15.41 9.82
C GLN A 88 8.74 -14.86 9.15
N GLU A 89 8.55 -13.55 9.16
CA GLU A 89 7.39 -12.93 8.53
C GLU A 89 7.45 -13.01 7.00
N LEU A 90 8.64 -12.92 6.39
CA LEU A 90 8.84 -13.14 4.96
C LEU A 90 8.61 -14.62 4.58
N ASP A 91 9.03 -15.57 5.41
CA ASP A 91 8.77 -17.00 5.19
C ASP A 91 7.27 -17.31 5.23
N LYS A 92 6.57 -16.78 6.25
CA LYS A 92 5.11 -16.87 6.34
C LYS A 92 4.42 -16.20 5.17
N ALA A 93 4.93 -15.05 4.72
CA ALA A 93 4.34 -14.35 3.59
C ALA A 93 4.36 -15.21 2.31
N VAL A 94 5.44 -15.96 2.07
CA VAL A 94 5.51 -16.89 0.94
C VAL A 94 4.56 -18.08 1.10
N ALA A 95 4.39 -18.58 2.33
CA ALA A 95 3.60 -19.79 2.59
C ALA A 95 2.08 -19.52 2.73
N GLU A 96 1.69 -18.38 3.30
CA GLU A 96 0.33 -18.12 3.78
C GLU A 96 -0.40 -17.00 3.03
N ALA A 97 0.27 -16.30 2.09
CA ALA A 97 -0.36 -15.23 1.33
C ALA A 97 -1.59 -15.72 0.56
N LYS A 98 -2.65 -14.93 0.61
CA LYS A 98 -3.93 -15.22 -0.06
C LYS A 98 -4.31 -14.07 -0.98
N PRO A 99 -5.04 -14.34 -2.08
CA PRO A 99 -5.55 -13.28 -2.94
C PRO A 99 -6.35 -12.25 -2.14
N TYR A 100 -5.93 -10.99 -2.18
CA TYR A 100 -6.60 -9.91 -1.46
C TYR A 100 -7.88 -9.50 -2.18
N GLN A 101 -8.97 -9.36 -1.43
CA GLN A 101 -10.22 -8.78 -1.92
C GLN A 101 -10.50 -7.51 -1.14
N PRO A 102 -10.49 -6.33 -1.79
CA PRO A 102 -10.87 -5.09 -1.12
C PRO A 102 -12.33 -5.15 -0.68
N SER A 103 -12.61 -4.74 0.54
CA SER A 103 -13.96 -4.56 1.07
C SER A 103 -14.57 -3.27 0.50
N GLY A 104 -14.81 -3.23 -0.81
CA GLY A 104 -15.33 -2.07 -1.53
C GLY A 104 -15.38 -2.34 -3.03
N LYS A 105 -16.42 -1.84 -3.72
CA LYS A 105 -16.61 -2.05 -5.17
C LYS A 105 -15.30 -1.73 -5.92
N PRO A 106 -14.84 -2.58 -6.85
CA PRO A 106 -13.62 -2.32 -7.60
C PRO A 106 -13.80 -1.03 -8.39
N GLN A 107 -13.06 0.02 -8.00
CA GLN A 107 -12.83 1.15 -8.88
C GLN A 107 -11.86 0.67 -9.95
N ALA A 108 -12.42 0.24 -11.08
CA ALA A 108 -11.66 0.07 -12.30
C ALA A 108 -10.89 1.38 -12.56
N ALA A 109 -9.57 1.27 -12.67
CA ALA A 109 -8.74 2.35 -13.18
C ALA A 109 -9.20 2.66 -14.61
N ALA A 110 -9.98 3.72 -14.76
CA ALA A 110 -10.31 4.29 -16.06
C ALA A 110 -9.34 5.47 -16.29
N GLU A 111 -8.18 5.18 -16.87
CA GLU A 111 -7.42 6.20 -17.58
C GLU A 111 -8.07 6.46 -18.94
N GLY A 112 -8.60 7.67 -19.14
CA GLY A 112 -9.20 8.08 -20.40
C GLY A 112 -9.80 9.48 -20.40
N LYS A 113 -8.96 10.48 -20.69
CA LYS A 113 -9.24 11.77 -21.38
C LYS A 113 -10.35 12.73 -20.87
N LYS A 114 -9.86 13.95 -20.54
CA LYS A 114 -10.34 15.31 -20.89
C LYS A 114 -11.81 15.75 -20.64
N GLU A 115 -11.85 16.93 -19.99
CA GLU A 115 -12.69 18.11 -20.26
C GLU A 115 -14.02 18.33 -19.50
N SER A 116 -14.03 19.52 -18.87
CA SER A 116 -15.15 20.36 -18.43
C SER A 116 -16.20 19.78 -17.45
N ALA A 117 -15.97 19.99 -16.15
CA ALA A 117 -17.05 19.99 -15.16
C ALA A 117 -16.95 21.17 -14.17
N GLY A 118 -16.42 22.32 -14.63
CA GLY A 118 -16.34 23.54 -13.81
C GLY A 118 -17.66 24.28 -13.65
N ALA A 119 -18.59 24.16 -14.60
CA ALA A 119 -19.83 24.95 -14.60
C ALA A 119 -21.02 24.27 -13.87
N TYR A 120 -21.05 22.93 -13.81
CA TYR A 120 -22.20 22.21 -13.25
C TYR A 120 -22.21 22.10 -11.72
N ARG A 121 -21.09 22.40 -11.06
CA ARG A 121 -20.99 22.30 -9.59
C ARG A 121 -21.75 23.41 -8.87
N HIS A 122 -21.90 24.58 -9.51
CA HIS A 122 -22.55 25.75 -8.92
C HIS A 122 -24.08 25.73 -9.02
N LEU A 123 -24.65 25.01 -10.00
CA LEU A 123 -26.10 24.85 -10.14
C LEU A 123 -26.68 23.87 -9.11
N LEU A 124 -25.90 22.88 -8.66
CA LEU A 124 -26.35 21.86 -7.71
C LEU A 124 -26.15 22.26 -6.24
N THR A 125 -25.31 23.25 -5.95
CA THR A 125 -25.09 23.71 -4.57
C THR A 125 -26.02 24.83 -4.14
N GLY A 126 -26.90 25.35 -5.01
CA GLY A 126 -27.95 26.30 -4.64
C GLY A 126 -27.45 27.58 -3.95
N VAL A 127 -26.18 27.96 -4.14
CA VAL A 127 -25.62 29.20 -3.60
C VAL A 127 -25.82 30.29 -4.65
N SER A 128 -26.93 31.01 -4.53
CA SER A 128 -27.08 32.29 -5.22
C SER A 128 -26.32 33.33 -4.41
N TYR A 129 -25.25 33.89 -4.98
CA TYR A 129 -24.71 35.16 -4.49
C TYR A 129 -25.71 36.26 -4.87
N MET A 130 -26.04 37.11 -3.89
CA MET A 130 -26.75 38.37 -4.08
C MET A 130 -25.74 39.50 -3.99
#